data_AF-A0A416RVF2-F1
#
_entry.id   AF-A0A416RVF2-F1
#
_cell.length_a   1.000
_cell.length_b   1.000
_cell.length_c   1.000
_cell.angle_alpha   90.00
_cell.angle_beta   90.00
_cell.angle_gamma   90.00
#
_symmetry.space_group_name_H-M   'P 1'
#
loop_
_entity.id
_entity.type
_entity.pdbx_description
1 polymer ?
#
loop_
_entity_poly.entity_id
_entity_poly.type
_entity_poly.pdbx_seq_one_letter_code
_entity_poly.pdbx_strand_id
1 'polypeptide(L)'
;MKNTESRLGEARFFFNKMKESENVFPEFNYYLNAFISSSRSVLWIMNAEYNKIEGWHKWYADKEPDELTKIMLKGIVDARNRSLKKEPLYANKYITLGDDQCYTDLMEILESLVGRELI
;
A
#
# COMPACT_ATOMS: atom_id res chain seq x y z
N MET A 1 -17.01 -1.83 19.74
CA MET A 1 -15.70 -1.16 19.63
C MET A 1 -14.51 -2.13 19.65
N LYS A 2 -14.70 -3.43 19.94
CA LYS A 2 -13.58 -4.40 19.90
C LYS A 2 -13.14 -4.72 18.46
N ASN A 3 -14.06 -4.65 17.48
CA ASN A 3 -13.76 -5.07 16.11
C ASN A 3 -12.93 -4.01 15.36
N THR A 4 -13.21 -2.73 15.57
CA THR A 4 -12.38 -1.64 15.01
C THR A 4 -10.95 -1.72 15.51
N GLU A 5 -10.75 -1.82 16.82
CA GLU A 5 -9.41 -1.92 17.43
C GLU A 5 -8.67 -3.18 16.98
N SER A 6 -9.36 -4.33 16.94
CA SER A 6 -8.77 -5.57 16.45
C SER A 6 -8.33 -5.44 14.98
N ARG A 7 -9.16 -4.85 14.11
CA ARG A 7 -8.80 -4.67 12.70
C ARG A 7 -7.67 -3.66 12.51
N LEU A 8 -7.67 -2.57 13.27
CA LEU A 8 -6.59 -1.59 13.26
C LEU A 8 -5.28 -2.23 13.73
N GLY A 9 -5.34 -3.06 14.77
CA GLY A 9 -4.21 -3.84 15.26
C GLY A 9 -3.64 -4.80 14.21
N GLU A 10 -4.50 -5.50 13.48
CA GLU A 10 -4.09 -6.38 12.38
C GLU A 10 -3.42 -5.59 11.24
N ALA A 11 -4.01 -4.47 10.82
CA ALA A 11 -3.40 -3.61 9.80
C ALA A 11 -2.01 -3.10 10.24
N ARG A 12 -1.88 -2.71 11.50
CA ARG A 12 -0.60 -2.29 12.09
C ARG A 12 0.42 -3.44 12.13
N PHE A 13 -0.02 -4.64 12.47
CA PHE A 13 0.83 -5.83 12.48
C PHE A 13 1.44 -6.11 11.10
N PHE A 14 0.59 -6.14 10.06
CA PHE A 14 1.09 -6.39 8.70
C PHE A 14 1.97 -5.27 8.17
N PHE A 15 1.66 -4.01 8.51
CA PHE A 15 2.52 -2.89 8.17
C PHE A 15 3.92 -3.01 8.79
N ASN A 16 4.00 -3.40 10.06
CA ASN A 16 5.29 -3.61 10.73
C ASN A 16 6.04 -4.78 10.13
N LYS A 17 5.36 -5.90 9.82
CA LYS A 17 5.98 -7.05 9.16
C LYS A 17 6.49 -6.73 7.76
N MET A 18 5.77 -5.88 7.01
CA MET A 18 6.20 -5.38 5.72
C MET A 18 7.49 -4.56 5.82
N LYS A 19 7.65 -3.74 6.87
CA LYS A 19 8.92 -3.02 7.14
C LYS A 19 10.06 -3.95 7.50
N GLU A 20 9.81 -4.93 8.36
CA GLU A 20 10.82 -5.91 8.78
C GLU A 20 11.32 -6.77 7.61
N SER A 21 10.44 -7.03 6.63
CA SER A 21 10.72 -7.84 5.45
C SER A 21 11.03 -7.02 4.19
N GLU A 22 11.36 -5.73 4.31
CA GLU A 22 11.53 -4.83 3.16
C GLU A 22 12.43 -5.40 2.05
N ASN A 23 13.48 -6.13 2.42
CA ASN A 23 14.45 -6.73 1.49
C ASN A 23 14.28 -8.24 1.28
N VAL A 24 13.22 -8.84 1.84
CA VAL A 24 13.00 -10.29 1.83
C VAL A 24 11.80 -10.59 0.94
N PHE A 25 12.09 -11.02 -0.28
CA PHE A 25 11.07 -11.50 -1.22
C PHE A 25 10.99 -13.03 -1.17
N PRO A 26 9.78 -13.63 -1.21
CA PRO A 26 8.47 -13.01 -1.48
C PRO A 26 7.73 -12.48 -0.24
N GLU A 27 8.32 -12.54 0.96
CA GLU A 27 7.65 -12.20 2.22
C GLU A 27 7.07 -10.79 2.24
N PHE A 28 7.82 -9.80 1.75
CA PHE A 28 7.32 -8.43 1.60
C PHE A 28 5.99 -8.38 0.86
N ASN A 29 5.87 -9.12 -0.25
CA ASN A 29 4.67 -9.13 -1.07
C ASN A 29 3.49 -9.76 -0.31
N TYR A 30 3.72 -10.80 0.47
CA TYR A 30 2.67 -11.39 1.31
C TYR A 30 2.14 -10.38 2.33
N TYR A 31 3.04 -9.69 3.03
CA TYR A 31 2.65 -8.68 4.01
C TYR A 31 2.02 -7.44 3.38
N LEU A 32 2.48 -7.02 2.19
CA LEU A 32 1.86 -5.93 1.42
C LEU A 32 0.40 -6.25 1.08
N ASN A 33 0.13 -7.43 0.53
CA ASN A 33 -1.23 -7.86 0.20
C ASN A 33 -2.11 -7.92 1.45
N ALA A 34 -1.60 -8.47 2.55
CA ALA A 34 -2.32 -8.55 3.83
C ALA A 34 -2.60 -7.16 4.43
N PHE A 35 -1.64 -6.24 4.36
CA PHE A 35 -1.78 -4.86 4.83
C PHE A 35 -2.85 -4.09 4.03
N ILE A 36 -2.80 -4.15 2.70
CA ILE A 36 -3.77 -3.47 1.83
C ILE A 36 -5.19 -4.02 2.05
N SER A 37 -5.33 -5.33 2.26
CA SER A 37 -6.61 -5.96 2.57
C SER A 37 -7.17 -5.50 3.92
N SER A 38 -6.35 -5.53 4.98
CA SER A 38 -6.76 -5.19 6.35
C SER A 38 -7.05 -3.69 6.52
N SER A 39 -6.15 -2.81 6.07
CA SER A 39 -6.27 -1.34 6.21
C SER A 39 -7.56 -0.77 5.65
N ARG A 40 -7.99 -1.21 4.46
CA ARG A 40 -9.24 -0.74 3.82
C ARG A 40 -10.50 -1.08 4.62
N SER A 41 -10.46 -2.18 5.37
CA SER A 41 -11.61 -2.66 6.14
C SER A 41 -11.79 -1.96 7.48
N VAL A 42 -10.73 -1.30 8.01
CA VAL A 42 -10.79 -0.58 9.29
C VAL A 42 -11.94 0.42 9.31
N LEU A 43 -11.98 1.33 8.33
CA LEU A 43 -13.00 2.38 8.29
C LEU A 43 -14.41 1.83 8.05
N TRP A 44 -14.52 0.71 7.34
CA TRP A 44 -15.81 0.05 7.10
C TRP A 44 -16.36 -0.58 8.39
N ILE A 45 -15.51 -1.27 9.15
CA ILE A 45 -15.85 -1.81 10.47
C ILE A 45 -16.15 -0.68 11.45
N MET A 46 -15.35 0.40 11.43
CA MET A 46 -15.59 1.56 12.26
C MET A 46 -16.94 2.20 11.96
N ASN A 47 -17.29 2.42 10.69
CA ASN A 47 -18.61 2.92 10.35
C ASN A 47 -19.73 1.97 10.80
N ALA A 48 -19.56 0.66 10.67
CA ALA A 48 -20.55 -0.31 11.13
C ALA A 48 -20.73 -0.32 12.66
N GLU A 49 -19.66 -0.12 13.43
CA GLU A 49 -19.70 -0.08 14.89
C GLU A 49 -20.18 1.28 15.45
N TYR A 50 -19.84 2.39 14.78
CA TYR A 50 -20.01 3.74 15.34
C TYR A 50 -21.15 4.55 14.71
N ASN A 51 -21.80 4.08 13.62
CA ASN A 51 -22.85 4.88 12.95
C ASN A 51 -24.08 5.22 13.80
N LYS A 52 -24.30 4.54 14.92
CA LYS A 52 -25.41 4.83 15.85
C LYS A 52 -25.02 5.79 16.97
N ILE A 53 -23.75 6.14 17.08
CA ILE A 53 -23.26 7.05 18.12
C ILE A 53 -23.59 8.49 17.71
N GLU A 54 -24.21 9.23 18.63
CA GLU A 54 -24.53 10.63 18.41
C GLU A 54 -23.26 11.42 18.05
N GLY A 55 -23.34 12.24 16.99
CA GLY A 55 -22.20 13.02 16.49
C GLY A 55 -21.24 12.27 15.57
N TRP A 56 -21.39 10.95 15.37
CA TRP A 56 -20.53 10.18 14.45
C TRP A 56 -20.50 10.75 13.03
N HIS A 57 -21.68 11.02 12.45
CA HIS A 57 -21.77 11.52 11.08
C HIS A 57 -21.09 12.88 10.91
N LYS A 58 -21.23 13.76 11.90
CA LYS A 58 -20.54 15.05 11.92
C LYS A 58 -19.04 14.86 12.01
N TRP A 59 -18.57 14.07 12.99
CA TRP A 59 -17.16 13.77 13.16
C TRP A 59 -16.55 13.15 11.89
N TYR A 60 -17.25 12.22 11.23
CA TYR A 60 -16.77 11.57 10.01
C TYR A 60 -16.68 12.54 8.84
N ALA A 61 -17.67 13.42 8.65
CA ALA A 61 -17.66 14.45 7.62
C ALA A 61 -16.52 15.47 7.84
N ASP A 62 -16.18 15.78 9.09
CA ASP A 62 -15.07 16.66 9.45
C ASP A 62 -13.68 16.02 9.20
N LYS A 63 -13.61 14.74 8.77
CA LYS A 63 -12.37 14.03 8.41
C LYS A 63 -12.13 13.94 6.90
N GLU A 64 -12.73 14.85 6.12
CA GLU A 64 -12.46 14.95 4.69
C GLU A 64 -10.94 15.06 4.43
N PRO A 65 -10.34 14.10 3.71
CA PRO A 65 -8.91 14.14 3.41
C PRO A 65 -8.57 15.25 2.41
N ASP A 66 -7.34 15.76 2.46
CA ASP A 66 -6.81 16.61 1.39
C ASP A 66 -6.69 15.85 0.06
N GLU A 67 -6.47 16.58 -1.04
CA GLU A 67 -6.43 16.00 -2.39
C GLU A 67 -5.31 14.96 -2.57
N LEU A 68 -4.15 15.18 -1.95
CA LEU A 68 -3.05 14.21 -2.00
C LEU A 68 -3.45 12.89 -1.32
N THR A 69 -4.06 13.00 -0.15
CA THR A 69 -4.56 11.87 0.63
C THR A 69 -5.69 11.15 -0.12
N LYS A 70 -6.57 11.87 -0.82
CA LYS A 70 -7.59 11.25 -1.69
C LYS A 70 -6.96 10.41 -2.81
N ILE A 71 -5.93 10.93 -3.48
CA ILE A 71 -5.20 10.20 -4.52
C ILE A 71 -4.57 8.93 -3.94
N MET A 72 -3.90 9.05 -2.80
CA MET A 72 -3.29 7.90 -2.10
C MET A 72 -4.35 6.84 -1.73
N LEU A 73 -5.47 7.25 -1.12
CA LEU A 73 -6.56 6.36 -0.73
C LEU A 73 -7.18 5.66 -1.95
N LYS A 74 -7.33 6.37 -3.07
CA LYS A 74 -7.77 5.76 -4.33
C LYS A 74 -6.79 4.69 -4.80
N GLY A 75 -5.49 4.96 -4.76
CA GLY A 75 -4.45 3.97 -5.09
C GLY A 75 -4.55 2.70 -4.23
N ILE A 76 -4.78 2.84 -2.91
CA ILE A 76 -4.98 1.70 -2.01
C ILE A 76 -6.23 0.90 -2.39
N VAL A 77 -7.33 1.57 -2.74
CA VAL A 77 -8.57 0.91 -3.19
C VAL A 77 -8.34 0.11 -4.47
N ASP A 78 -7.65 0.71 -5.45
CA ASP A 78 -7.38 0.07 -6.73
C ASP A 78 -6.43 -1.12 -6.56
N ALA A 79 -5.39 -0.98 -5.76
CA ALA A 79 -4.46 -2.06 -5.41
C ALA A 79 -5.18 -3.23 -4.75
N ARG A 80 -6.07 -2.96 -3.78
CA ARG A 80 -6.89 -3.98 -3.12
C ARG A 80 -7.81 -4.68 -4.12
N ASN A 81 -8.50 -3.92 -4.97
CA ASN A 81 -9.40 -4.48 -5.97
C ASN A 81 -8.68 -5.37 -6.97
N ARG A 82 -7.46 -5.01 -7.39
CA ARG A 82 -6.59 -5.87 -8.19
C ARG A 82 -6.22 -7.14 -7.43
N SER A 83 -5.70 -7.00 -6.21
CA SER A 83 -5.27 -8.12 -5.34
C SER A 83 -6.37 -9.17 -5.15
N LEU A 84 -7.61 -8.75 -4.91
CA LEU A 84 -8.72 -9.66 -4.66
C LEU A 84 -9.36 -10.26 -5.92
N LYS A 85 -9.33 -9.56 -7.05
CA LYS A 85 -10.12 -9.94 -8.24
C LYS A 85 -9.30 -10.41 -9.43
N LYS A 86 -8.01 -10.07 -9.48
CA LYS A 86 -7.17 -10.29 -10.65
C LYS A 86 -5.93 -11.10 -10.29
N GLU A 87 -5.07 -10.51 -9.47
CA GLU A 87 -3.74 -11.07 -9.20
C GLU A 87 -3.10 -10.40 -7.97
N PRO A 88 -2.19 -11.08 -7.25
CA PRO A 88 -1.49 -10.49 -6.11
C PRO A 88 -0.69 -9.22 -6.44
N LEU A 89 -0.48 -8.39 -5.43
CA LEU A 89 0.46 -7.28 -5.51
C LEU A 89 1.90 -7.81 -5.43
N TYR A 90 2.73 -7.35 -6.35
CA TYR A 90 4.16 -7.60 -6.37
C TYR A 90 4.86 -6.25 -6.36
N ALA A 91 5.72 -6.03 -5.38
CA ALA A 91 6.65 -4.91 -5.39
C ALA A 91 7.92 -5.35 -6.11
N ASN A 92 8.32 -4.56 -7.09
CA ASN A 92 9.61 -4.69 -7.74
C ASN A 92 10.57 -3.67 -7.12
N LYS A 93 11.81 -4.10 -6.87
CA LYS A 93 12.90 -3.17 -6.57
C LYS A 93 13.67 -2.93 -7.85
N TYR A 94 13.92 -1.67 -8.13
CA TYR A 94 14.81 -1.24 -9.18
C TYR A 94 15.95 -0.46 -8.55
N ILE A 95 17.13 -0.58 -9.15
CA ILE A 95 18.30 0.23 -8.78
C ILE A 95 18.34 1.35 -9.80
N THR A 96 18.34 2.60 -9.35
CA THR A 96 18.54 3.74 -10.23
C THR A 96 19.97 4.25 -10.14
N LEU A 97 20.51 4.72 -11.26
CA LEU A 97 21.73 5.50 -11.32
C LEU A 97 21.35 6.95 -11.67
N GLY A 98 21.77 7.91 -10.85
CA GLY A 98 21.52 9.33 -11.07
C GLY A 98 21.16 10.10 -9.80
N ASP A 99 20.58 11.28 -9.98
CA ASP A 99 20.05 12.14 -8.91
C ASP A 99 18.51 12.28 -8.98
N ASP A 100 17.93 13.07 -8.07
CA ASP A 100 16.48 13.28 -7.96
C ASP A 100 15.84 13.94 -9.20
N GLN A 101 16.65 14.57 -10.08
CA GLN A 101 16.18 15.25 -11.29
C GLN A 101 16.42 14.43 -12.55
N CYS A 102 17.45 13.58 -12.55
CA CYS A 102 17.85 12.74 -13.67
C CYS A 102 18.35 11.39 -13.16
N TYR A 103 17.50 10.37 -13.28
CA TYR A 103 17.84 9.00 -12.97
C TYR A 103 17.48 8.06 -14.13
N THR A 104 18.14 6.91 -14.18
CA THR A 104 17.81 5.82 -15.09
C THR A 104 17.82 4.50 -14.33
N ASP A 105 16.89 3.60 -14.65
CA ASP A 105 16.88 2.24 -14.12
C ASP A 105 18.11 1.47 -14.64
N LEU A 106 18.89 0.90 -13.74
CA LEU A 106 20.08 0.11 -14.06
C LEU A 106 19.73 -1.07 -14.98
N MET A 107 18.57 -1.69 -14.80
CA MET A 107 18.12 -2.80 -15.64
C MET A 107 17.83 -2.34 -17.07
N GLU A 108 17.23 -1.16 -17.24
CA GLU A 108 17.00 -0.56 -18.55
C GLU A 108 18.34 -0.27 -19.28
N ILE A 109 19.35 0.22 -18.55
CA ILE A 109 20.71 0.39 -19.09
C ILE A 109 21.29 -0.97 -19.51
N LEU A 110 21.26 -1.96 -18.62
CA LEU A 110 21.84 -3.27 -18.90
C LEU A 110 21.18 -3.94 -20.11
N GLU A 111 19.85 -3.87 -20.22
CA GLU A 111 19.10 -4.35 -21.38
C GLU A 111 19.53 -3.67 -22.67
N SER A 112 19.77 -2.35 -22.64
CA SER A 112 20.23 -1.59 -23.82
C SER A 112 21.64 -1.98 -24.30
N LEU A 113 22.44 -2.59 -23.41
CA LEU A 113 23.82 -3.02 -23.65
C LEU A 113 23.91 -4.50 -24.04
N VAL A 114 22.86 -5.30 -23.83
CA VAL A 114 22.84 -6.71 -24.24
C VAL A 114 23.09 -6.80 -25.76
N GLY A 115 24.19 -7.47 -26.14
CA GLY A 115 24.58 -7.67 -27.54
C GLY A 115 25.47 -6.58 -28.15
N ARG A 116 25.92 -5.59 -27.36
CA ARG A 116 26.92 -4.61 -27.80
C ARG A 116 28.30 -4.99 -27.26
N GLU A 117 29.32 -5.06 -28.11
CA GLU A 117 30.71 -5.12 -27.65
C GLU A 117 31.09 -3.77 -27.03
N LEU A 118 31.58 -3.80 -25.79
CA LEU A 118 32.20 -2.64 -25.16
C LEU A 118 33.62 -2.52 -25.74
N ILE A 119 33.82 -1.51 -26.59
CA ILE A 119 35.11 -1.18 -27.25
C ILE A 119 36.07 -0.58 -26.22
#